data_AF-A0A7K0ZDD0-F1
#
_entry.id   AF-A0A7K0ZDD0-F1
#
_cell.length_a   1.000
_cell.length_b   1.000
_cell.length_c   1.000
_cell.angle_alpha   90.00
_cell.angle_beta   90.00
_cell.angle_gamma   90.00
#
_symmetry.space_group_name_H-M   'P 1'
#
loop_
_entity.id
_entity.type
_entity.pdbx_description
1 polymer ?
#
loop_
_entity_poly.entity_id
_entity_poly.type
_entity_poly.pdbx_seq_one_letter_code
_entity_poly.pdbx_strand_id
1 'polypeptide(L)'
;MATWSTSARPRCGSRRRSPNMTDQLLTALKILLLALVYLFFARVLWAVWSEVRTPVAAPAGEGKGKRGKKKSVPKGASVFVVIEPKQHRGRSYTLSNALTIGRVDDNDIIIDDDNFISSHHARIEVRPEGVWVVDLQSTNGSFVNGQRLSGERSVRKGDRIQVGSTVLEMRS
;
A
#
# COMPACT_ATOMS: atom_id res chain seq x y z
N MET A 1 -22.52 -11.11 -89.23
CA MET A 1 -22.76 -9.68 -88.92
C MET A 1 -22.77 -9.52 -87.40
N ALA A 2 -21.87 -8.70 -86.88
CA ALA A 2 -21.75 -8.31 -85.47
C ALA A 2 -23.03 -7.57 -85.01
N THR A 3 -23.38 -7.47 -83.72
CA THR A 3 -22.69 -6.65 -82.71
C THR A 3 -23.05 -7.04 -81.28
N TRP A 4 -22.05 -7.04 -80.39
CA TRP A 4 -22.22 -7.10 -78.93
C TRP A 4 -22.88 -5.83 -78.40
N SER A 5 -23.83 -5.95 -77.47
CA SER A 5 -24.41 -4.81 -76.74
C SER A 5 -23.95 -4.85 -75.27
N THR A 6 -23.10 -3.90 -74.92
CA THR A 6 -22.56 -3.68 -73.58
C THR A 6 -23.57 -2.89 -72.75
N SER A 7 -24.28 -3.53 -71.80
CA SER A 7 -25.10 -2.81 -70.83
C SER A 7 -24.27 -2.42 -69.59
N ALA A 8 -24.08 -1.12 -69.43
CA ALA A 8 -23.32 -0.49 -68.35
C ALA A 8 -23.86 -0.83 -66.95
N ARG A 9 -22.94 -1.08 -66.00
CA ARG A 9 -23.26 -1.20 -64.56
C ARG A 9 -23.63 0.18 -64.00
N PRO A 10 -24.67 0.34 -63.18
CA PRO A 10 -24.97 1.61 -62.54
C PRO A 10 -23.88 1.97 -61.52
N ARG A 11 -23.33 3.18 -61.63
CA ARG A 11 -22.41 3.76 -60.64
C ARG A 11 -23.14 3.89 -59.32
N CYS A 12 -22.64 3.20 -58.31
CA CYS A 12 -23.08 3.36 -56.92
C CYS A 12 -22.75 4.80 -56.47
N GLY A 13 -23.76 5.67 -56.45
CA GLY A 13 -23.64 7.05 -55.99
C GLY A 13 -23.58 7.08 -54.47
N SER A 14 -22.40 7.24 -53.90
CA SER A 14 -22.23 7.52 -52.48
C SER A 14 -22.83 8.90 -52.18
N ARG A 15 -24.09 8.96 -51.73
CA ARG A 15 -24.66 10.19 -51.14
C ARG A 15 -23.87 10.51 -49.88
N ARG A 16 -22.94 11.46 -49.99
CA ARG A 16 -22.34 12.13 -48.84
C ARG A 16 -23.46 12.90 -48.15
N ARG A 17 -24.06 12.28 -47.13
CA ARG A 17 -25.05 12.92 -46.27
C ARG A 17 -24.31 14.02 -45.53
N SER A 18 -24.61 15.28 -45.83
CA SER A 18 -24.07 16.43 -45.10
C SER A 18 -24.43 16.25 -43.61
N PRO A 19 -23.46 16.30 -42.69
CA PRO A 19 -23.76 16.11 -41.27
C PRO A 19 -24.69 17.24 -40.83
N ASN A 20 -25.90 16.88 -40.37
CA ASN A 20 -26.83 17.85 -39.79
C ASN A 20 -26.32 18.26 -38.39
N MET A 21 -26.70 19.44 -37.88
CA MET A 21 -26.30 19.87 -36.52
C MET A 21 -26.63 18.83 -35.43
N THR A 22 -27.71 18.07 -35.62
CA THR A 22 -28.09 16.94 -34.74
C THR A 22 -27.14 15.76 -34.82
N ASP A 23 -26.63 15.43 -36.01
CA ASP A 23 -25.60 14.39 -36.19
C ASP A 23 -24.28 14.83 -35.53
N GLN A 24 -23.94 16.12 -35.62
CA GLN A 24 -22.78 16.69 -34.92
C GLN A 24 -22.96 16.66 -33.40
N LEU A 25 -24.14 17.02 -32.89
CA LEU A 25 -24.44 17.01 -31.45
C LEU A 25 -24.42 15.58 -30.88
N LEU A 26 -25.04 14.62 -31.59
CA LEU A 26 -25.04 13.22 -31.17
C LEU A 26 -23.64 12.61 -31.23
N THR A 27 -22.84 12.99 -32.21
CA THR A 27 -21.43 12.57 -32.30
C THR A 27 -20.61 13.17 -31.16
N ALA A 28 -20.80 14.45 -30.83
CA ALA A 28 -20.15 15.10 -29.70
C ALA A 28 -20.54 14.45 -28.36
N LEU A 29 -21.82 14.13 -28.17
CA LEU A 29 -22.31 13.45 -26.96
C LEU A 29 -21.73 12.04 -26.82
N LYS A 30 -21.62 11.28 -27.92
CA LYS A 30 -20.98 9.95 -27.93
C LYS A 30 -19.49 10.03 -27.60
N ILE A 31 -18.78 11.01 -28.18
CA ILE A 31 -17.36 11.24 -27.90
C ILE A 31 -17.17 11.63 -26.43
N LEU A 32 -18.05 12.50 -25.90
CA LEU A 32 -18.03 12.89 -24.49
C LEU A 32 -18.26 11.67 -23.58
N LEU A 33 -19.28 10.86 -23.86
CA LEU A 33 -19.58 9.64 -23.10
C LEU A 33 -18.40 8.66 -23.14
N LEU A 34 -17.81 8.44 -24.32
CA LEU A 34 -16.66 7.56 -24.49
C LEU A 34 -15.43 8.08 -23.72
N ALA A 35 -15.19 9.39 -23.76
CA ALA A 35 -14.11 10.03 -23.01
C ALA A 35 -14.31 9.89 -21.50
N LEU A 36 -15.53 10.06 -20.99
CA LEU A 36 -15.85 9.90 -19.57
C LEU A 36 -15.67 8.45 -19.10
N VAL A 37 -16.13 7.48 -19.89
CA VAL A 37 -15.92 6.05 -19.61
C VAL A 37 -14.43 5.72 -19.63
N TYR A 38 -13.70 6.21 -20.63
CA TYR A 38 -12.25 5.98 -20.72
C TYR A 38 -11.49 6.64 -19.55
N LEU A 39 -11.91 7.83 -19.11
CA LEU A 39 -11.35 8.50 -17.94
C LEU A 39 -11.63 7.71 -16.66
N PHE A 40 -12.84 7.16 -16.50
CA PHE A 40 -13.18 6.28 -15.38
C PHE A 40 -12.29 5.04 -15.35
N PHE A 41 -12.15 4.33 -16.48
CA PHE A 41 -11.27 3.16 -16.57
C PHE A 41 -9.80 3.52 -16.38
N ALA A 42 -9.33 4.64 -16.95
CA ALA A 42 -7.98 5.14 -16.74
C ALA A 42 -7.73 5.46 -15.26
N ARG A 43 -8.71 6.04 -14.55
CA ARG A 43 -8.61 6.32 -13.12
C ARG A 43 -8.52 5.04 -12.28
N VAL A 44 -9.33 4.02 -12.61
CA VAL A 44 -9.30 2.71 -11.94
C VAL A 44 -7.98 1.98 -12.22
N LEU A 45 -7.54 1.94 -13.47
CA LEU A 45 -6.27 1.33 -13.86
C LEU A 45 -5.08 2.05 -13.22
N TRP A 46 -5.13 3.38 -13.12
CA TRP A 46 -4.10 4.18 -12.46
C TRP A 46 -4.08 3.93 -10.95
N ALA A 47 -5.24 3.80 -10.31
CA ALA A 47 -5.34 3.43 -8.90
C ALA A 47 -4.75 2.03 -8.64
N VAL A 48 -5.10 1.02 -9.44
CA VAL A 48 -4.59 -0.35 -9.28
C VAL A 48 -3.09 -0.46 -9.62
N TRP A 49 -2.60 0.28 -10.62
CA TRP A 49 -1.16 0.31 -10.93
C TRP A 49 -0.33 1.08 -9.91
N SER A 50 -0.94 2.00 -9.15
CA SER A 50 -0.25 2.70 -8.07
C SER A 50 0.13 1.76 -6.91
N GLU A 51 -0.53 0.61 -6.79
CA GLU A 51 -0.19 -0.45 -5.83
C GLU A 51 0.89 -1.42 -6.37
N VAL A 52 1.06 -1.55 -7.69
CA VAL A 52 1.95 -2.55 -8.31
C VAL A 52 3.32 -1.98 -8.71
N ARG A 53 3.48 -0.65 -8.81
CA ARG A 53 4.80 -0.03 -8.99
C ARG A 53 5.42 0.30 -7.63
N THR A 54 6.13 -0.66 -7.05
CA THR A 54 7.23 -0.32 -6.15
C THR A 54 8.43 0.10 -7.00
N PRO A 55 8.83 1.39 -7.02
CA PRO A 55 10.09 1.77 -7.65
C PRO A 55 11.25 1.16 -6.85
N VAL A 56 11.92 0.19 -7.47
CA VAL A 56 13.32 -0.10 -7.17
C VAL A 56 14.12 1.05 -7.79
N ALA A 57 14.53 2.01 -6.97
CA ALA A 57 15.60 2.96 -7.31
C ALA A 57 16.22 3.54 -6.03
N ALA A 58 17.39 3.01 -5.65
CA ALA A 58 18.36 3.72 -4.84
C ALA A 58 19.17 4.69 -5.75
N PRO A 59 20.04 5.56 -5.20
CA PRO A 59 19.73 6.73 -4.38
C PRO A 59 20.33 8.02 -4.99
N ALA A 60 19.66 9.17 -4.85
CA ALA A 60 20.29 10.51 -4.85
C ALA A 60 19.23 11.57 -4.55
N GLY A 61 19.42 12.34 -3.48
CA GLY A 61 18.54 13.46 -3.14
C GLY A 61 18.50 13.71 -1.65
N GLU A 62 19.30 14.68 -1.20
CA GLU A 62 19.40 15.16 0.17
C GLU A 62 18.04 15.55 0.76
N GLY A 63 17.75 15.01 1.95
CA GLY A 63 16.65 15.46 2.80
C GLY A 63 17.05 15.29 4.26
N LYS A 64 17.37 16.39 4.93
CA LYS A 64 17.62 16.46 6.38
C LYS A 64 16.40 15.93 7.14
N GLY A 65 16.45 14.69 7.61
CA GLY A 65 15.49 14.09 8.53
C GLY A 65 16.22 13.47 9.71
N LYS A 66 15.84 13.86 10.93
CA LYS A 66 16.56 13.63 12.19
C LYS A 66 17.06 12.19 12.36
N ARG A 67 18.37 12.10 12.58
CA ARG A 67 19.17 10.92 12.94
C ARG A 67 18.60 10.31 14.24
N GLY A 68 17.73 9.30 14.10
CA GLY A 68 17.26 8.49 15.23
C GLY A 68 18.46 7.97 16.03
N LYS A 69 18.49 8.27 17.33
CA LYS A 69 19.54 7.86 18.26
C LYS A 69 19.75 6.34 18.16
N LYS A 70 20.85 5.90 17.55
CA LYS A 70 21.37 4.55 17.74
C LYS A 70 21.84 4.42 19.20
N LYS A 71 20.95 4.00 20.10
CA LYS A 71 21.33 3.60 21.45
C LYS A 71 22.13 2.30 21.34
N SER A 72 23.35 2.32 21.85
CA SER A 72 24.26 1.17 21.97
C SER A 72 23.60 0.05 22.77
N VAL A 73 23.60 -1.16 22.22
CA VAL A 73 22.95 -2.36 22.77
C VAL A 73 23.68 -2.87 24.03
N PRO A 74 23.04 -2.94 25.20
CA PRO A 74 23.54 -3.73 26.32
C PRO A 74 23.31 -5.24 26.04
N LYS A 75 24.34 -6.06 26.29
CA LYS A 75 24.29 -7.53 26.20
C LYS A 75 23.21 -8.07 27.16
N GLY A 76 22.09 -8.55 26.62
CA GLY A 76 20.94 -9.07 27.38
C GLY A 76 19.58 -8.58 26.90
N ALA A 77 19.55 -7.64 25.96
CA ALA A 77 18.33 -7.07 25.42
C ALA A 77 17.75 -7.91 24.27
N SER A 78 16.45 -8.21 24.34
CA SER A 78 15.74 -8.88 23.25
C SER A 78 15.68 -8.01 22.02
N VAL A 79 15.88 -8.59 20.84
CA VAL A 79 15.93 -7.83 19.57
C VAL A 79 14.68 -8.12 18.76
N PHE A 80 13.90 -7.08 18.47
CA PHE A 80 12.79 -7.15 17.53
C PHE A 80 13.26 -6.68 16.16
N VAL A 81 13.00 -7.48 15.13
CA VAL A 81 13.33 -7.15 13.74
C VAL A 81 12.04 -6.97 12.96
N VAL A 82 11.92 -5.84 12.27
CA VAL A 82 10.83 -5.60 11.32
C VAL A 82 11.04 -6.49 10.10
N ILE A 83 10.12 -7.44 9.87
CA ILE A 83 10.12 -8.29 8.67
C ILE A 83 9.36 -7.58 7.55
N GLU A 84 8.23 -6.97 7.87
CA GLU A 84 7.31 -6.36 6.89
C GLU A 84 6.74 -5.04 7.42
N PRO A 85 6.45 -4.05 6.57
CA PRO A 85 6.58 -4.05 5.11
C PRO A 85 8.03 -3.92 4.61
N LYS A 86 8.30 -4.28 3.34
CA LYS A 86 9.65 -4.27 2.71
C LYS A 86 10.39 -2.94 2.85
N GLN A 87 9.68 -1.83 3.02
CA GLN A 87 10.23 -0.49 3.17
C GLN A 87 10.98 -0.29 4.50
N HIS A 88 10.53 -0.97 5.57
CA HIS A 88 11.12 -0.92 6.90
C HIS A 88 11.84 -2.22 7.28
N ARG A 89 11.87 -3.20 6.37
CA ARG A 89 12.47 -4.51 6.58
C ARG A 89 13.94 -4.38 6.96
N GLY A 90 14.32 -5.05 8.05
CA GLY A 90 15.70 -5.05 8.57
C GLY A 90 15.98 -3.96 9.61
N ARG A 91 15.02 -3.09 9.94
CA ARG A 91 15.12 -2.28 11.16
C ARG A 91 15.07 -3.19 12.38
N SER A 92 16.09 -3.08 13.23
CA SER A 92 16.17 -3.83 14.49
C SER A 92 16.04 -2.87 15.66
N TYR A 93 15.10 -3.17 16.55
CA TYR A 93 14.88 -2.45 17.80
C TYR A 93 15.29 -3.31 18.96
N THR A 94 16.05 -2.71 19.87
CA THR A 94 16.55 -3.38 21.08
C THR A 94 15.58 -3.10 22.22
N LEU A 95 14.93 -4.15 22.73
CA LEU A 95 14.05 -4.10 23.89
C LEU A 95 14.90 -4.01 25.16
N SER A 96 14.93 -2.84 25.79
CA SER A 96 15.58 -2.64 27.09
C SER A 96 14.61 -2.90 28.24
N ASN A 97 13.55 -2.08 28.35
CA ASN A 97 12.52 -2.21 29.38
C ASN A 97 11.13 -2.32 28.75
N ALA A 98 10.82 -1.40 27.84
CA ALA A 98 9.61 -1.42 27.04
C ALA A 98 9.91 -0.80 25.67
N LEU A 99 9.11 -1.18 24.67
CA LEU A 99 9.05 -0.59 23.35
C LEU A 99 7.60 -0.28 23.03
N THR A 100 7.30 0.96 22.70
CA THR A 100 5.98 1.36 22.20
C THR A 100 5.95 1.39 20.68
N ILE A 101 4.84 0.97 20.11
CA ILE A 101 4.61 0.91 18.65
C ILE A 101 3.38 1.75 18.33
N GLY A 102 3.52 2.64 17.36
CA GLY A 102 2.40 3.43 16.90
C GLY A 102 2.77 4.45 15.83
N ARG A 103 1.79 5.28 15.48
CA ARG A 103 1.90 6.25 14.38
C ARG A 103 2.48 7.60 14.80
N VAL A 104 2.38 7.97 16.08
CA VAL A 104 2.94 9.23 16.60
C VAL A 104 4.41 9.09 16.95
N ASP A 105 5.11 10.22 16.94
CA ASP A 105 6.56 10.34 17.18
C ASP A 105 6.99 10.11 18.63
N ASP A 106 6.03 10.01 19.55
CA ASP A 106 6.24 9.63 20.96
C ASP A 106 6.47 8.12 21.14
N ASN A 107 6.29 7.30 20.09
CA ASN A 107 6.57 5.86 20.16
C ASN A 107 8.03 5.52 19.85
N ASP A 108 8.54 4.42 20.42
CA ASP A 108 9.88 3.93 20.09
C ASP A 108 9.97 3.39 18.64
N ILE A 109 8.90 2.74 18.20
CA ILE A 109 8.71 2.22 16.84
C ILE A 109 7.62 3.05 16.18
N ILE A 110 8.05 4.04 15.40
CA ILE A 110 7.17 4.94 14.65
C ILE A 110 6.92 4.34 13.27
N ILE A 111 5.65 4.10 12.96
CA ILE A 111 5.18 3.63 11.65
C ILE A 111 4.10 4.60 11.20
N ASP A 112 4.52 5.63 10.47
CA ASP A 112 3.69 6.76 10.03
C ASP A 112 3.08 6.56 8.64
N ASP A 113 3.58 5.59 7.88
CA ASP A 113 3.15 5.21 6.54
C ASP A 113 1.91 4.30 6.50
N ASP A 114 1.50 3.75 7.64
CA ASP A 114 0.38 2.81 7.75
C ASP A 114 -0.83 3.42 8.49
N ASN A 115 -1.95 3.59 7.77
CA ASN A 115 -3.21 4.07 8.33
C ASN A 115 -3.93 3.03 9.22
N PHE A 116 -3.57 1.75 9.13
CA PHE A 116 -4.13 0.70 10.00
C PHE A 116 -3.50 0.72 11.40
N ILE A 117 -2.49 1.55 11.63
CA ILE A 117 -1.81 1.69 12.92
C ILE A 117 -2.34 2.93 13.67
N SER A 118 -2.92 2.69 14.85
CA SER A 118 -3.33 3.72 15.79
C SER A 118 -2.13 4.53 16.33
N SER A 119 -2.39 5.75 16.83
CA SER A 119 -1.36 6.62 17.41
C SER A 119 -0.51 5.90 18.45
N HIS A 120 -1.14 5.21 19.40
CA HIS A 120 -0.50 4.23 20.27
C HIS A 120 -1.21 2.91 20.03
N HIS A 121 -0.52 1.93 19.44
CA HIS A 121 -1.16 0.70 18.97
C HIS A 121 -0.88 -0.46 19.92
N ALA A 122 0.40 -0.70 20.18
CA ALA A 122 0.84 -1.80 21.01
C ALA A 122 2.07 -1.40 21.81
N ARG A 123 2.27 -2.08 22.93
CA ARG A 123 3.45 -1.94 23.77
C ARG A 123 4.02 -3.33 24.02
N ILE A 124 5.33 -3.44 23.85
CA ILE A 124 6.10 -4.61 24.23
C ILE A 124 6.84 -4.25 25.52
N GLU A 125 6.78 -5.10 26.52
CA GLU A 125 7.43 -4.86 27.80
C GLU A 125 8.14 -6.09 28.34
N VAL A 126 9.24 -5.85 29.03
CA VAL A 126 9.99 -6.86 29.77
C VAL A 126 9.41 -6.92 31.17
N ARG A 127 8.88 -8.09 31.54
CA ARG A 127 8.44 -8.43 32.89
C ARG A 127 9.36 -9.50 33.48
N PRO A 128 9.36 -9.73 34.80
CA PRO A 128 10.17 -10.78 35.44
C PRO A 128 9.97 -12.18 34.82
N GLU A 129 8.75 -12.47 34.38
CA GLU A 129 8.34 -13.73 33.76
C GLU A 129 8.67 -13.85 32.25
N GLY A 130 9.13 -12.77 31.61
CA GLY A 130 9.49 -12.75 30.19
C GLY A 130 9.04 -11.51 29.44
N VAL A 131 9.02 -11.59 28.10
CA VAL A 131 8.56 -10.50 27.24
C VAL A 131 7.07 -10.64 26.98
N TRP A 132 6.35 -9.54 27.12
CA TRP A 132 4.91 -9.48 26.91
C TRP A 132 4.57 -8.42 25.88
N VAL A 133 3.56 -8.70 25.06
CA VAL A 133 2.93 -7.72 24.19
C VAL A 133 1.55 -7.38 24.76
N VAL A 134 1.25 -6.09 24.80
CA VAL A 134 0.00 -5.51 25.30
C VAL A 134 -0.58 -4.64 24.20
N ASP A 135 -1.83 -4.91 23.82
CA ASP A 135 -2.55 -4.06 22.87
C ASP A 135 -3.13 -2.85 23.61
N LEU A 136 -2.87 -1.64 23.07
CA LEU A 136 -3.33 -0.39 23.67
C LEU A 136 -4.68 0.04 23.09
N GLN A 137 -5.62 -0.91 23.02
CA GLN A 137 -6.95 -0.73 22.42
C GLN A 137 -6.88 -0.23 20.97
N SER A 138 -6.04 -0.88 20.17
CA SER A 138 -5.88 -0.52 18.78
C SER A 138 -7.16 -0.77 17.98
N THR A 139 -7.40 0.04 16.95
CA THR A 139 -8.63 -0.02 16.16
C THR A 139 -8.78 -1.34 15.40
N ASN A 140 -7.67 -1.86 14.85
CA ASN A 140 -7.66 -3.09 14.06
C ASN A 140 -7.25 -4.32 14.91
N GLY A 141 -6.69 -4.11 16.11
CA GLY A 141 -6.14 -5.16 16.95
C GLY A 141 -4.71 -5.53 16.58
N SER A 142 -3.98 -6.01 17.57
CA SER A 142 -2.68 -6.66 17.42
C SER A 142 -2.83 -8.17 17.25
N PHE A 143 -1.89 -8.82 16.56
CA PHE A 143 -1.88 -10.27 16.36
C PHE A 143 -0.52 -10.85 16.73
N VAL A 144 -0.50 -12.05 17.31
CA VAL A 144 0.72 -12.81 17.62
C VAL A 144 0.60 -14.17 16.96
N ASN A 145 1.54 -14.50 16.07
CA ASN A 145 1.55 -15.73 15.27
C ASN A 145 0.21 -15.97 14.55
N GLY A 146 -0.41 -14.91 14.03
CA GLY A 146 -1.71 -14.95 13.33
C GLY A 146 -2.95 -15.03 14.24
N GLN A 147 -2.78 -15.13 15.55
CA GLN A 147 -3.89 -15.09 16.50
C GLN A 147 -4.07 -13.68 17.06
N ARG A 148 -5.31 -13.17 17.05
CA ARG A 148 -5.63 -11.85 17.61
C ARG A 148 -5.33 -11.82 19.11
N LEU A 149 -4.72 -10.73 19.56
CA LEU A 149 -4.40 -10.51 20.96
C LEU A 149 -5.67 -10.15 21.75
N SER A 150 -5.87 -10.81 22.89
CA SER A 150 -6.96 -10.53 23.83
C SER A 150 -6.34 -10.05 25.15
N GLY A 151 -6.01 -8.76 25.22
CA GLY A 151 -5.30 -8.15 26.35
C GLY A 151 -3.79 -8.24 26.20
N GLU A 152 -3.16 -9.13 26.98
CA GLU A 152 -1.71 -9.32 27.01
C GLU A 152 -1.33 -10.76 26.68
N ARG A 153 -0.16 -10.94 26.04
CA ARG A 153 0.37 -12.27 25.72
C ARG A 153 1.88 -12.29 25.84
N SER A 154 2.40 -13.41 26.35
CA SER A 154 3.84 -13.65 26.36
C SER A 154 4.35 -13.93 24.95
N VAL A 155 5.50 -13.36 24.63
CA VAL A 155 6.18 -13.49 23.34
C VAL A 155 7.54 -14.13 23.58
N ARG A 156 7.88 -15.09 22.72
CA ARG A 156 9.15 -15.81 22.75
C ARG A 156 9.94 -15.57 21.48
N LYS A 157 11.23 -15.90 21.53
CA LYS A 157 12.08 -15.89 20.35
C LYS A 157 11.47 -16.75 19.23
N GLY A 158 11.37 -16.15 18.04
CA GLY A 158 10.76 -16.72 16.84
C GLY A 158 9.30 -16.29 16.63
N ASP A 159 8.65 -15.73 17.66
CA ASP A 159 7.27 -15.27 17.53
C ASP A 159 7.19 -14.01 16.69
N ARG A 160 6.09 -13.93 15.93
CA ARG A 160 5.78 -12.82 15.04
C ARG A 160 4.62 -12.02 15.62
N ILE A 161 4.87 -10.75 15.87
CA ILE A 161 3.87 -9.78 16.28
C ILE A 161 3.48 -8.98 15.05
N GLN A 162 2.22 -9.03 14.66
CA GLN A 162 1.66 -8.24 13.58
C GLN A 162 0.81 -7.10 14.16
N VAL A 163 1.11 -5.89 13.69
CA VAL A 163 0.46 -4.63 14.08
C VAL A 163 0.09 -3.91 12.79
N GLY A 164 -1.19 -3.79 12.50
CA GLY A 164 -1.65 -3.30 11.19
C GLY A 164 -1.08 -4.15 10.04
N SER A 165 -0.38 -3.51 9.11
CA SER A 165 0.34 -4.17 8.01
C SER A 165 1.80 -4.50 8.35
N THR A 166 2.29 -4.10 9.53
CA THR A 166 3.68 -4.32 9.95
C THR A 166 3.83 -5.62 10.73
N VAL A 167 4.85 -6.40 10.40
CA VAL A 167 5.18 -7.66 11.09
C VAL A 167 6.57 -7.54 11.71
N LEU A 168 6.62 -7.72 13.03
CA LEU A 168 7.82 -7.73 13.87
C LEU A 168 8.12 -9.17 14.29
N GLU A 169 9.38 -9.58 14.27
CA GLU A 169 9.85 -10.88 14.77
C GLU A 169 10.78 -10.70 15.95
N MET A 170 10.56 -11.47 17.01
CA MET A 170 11.49 -11.53 18.14
C MET A 170 12.65 -12.46 17.79
N ARG A 171 13.87 -11.95 17.67
CA ARG A 171 15.04 -12.72 17.21
C ARG A 171 15.99 -13.19 18.30
N SER A 172 16.04 -12.52 19.46
CA SER A 172 16.97 -12.83 20.55
C SER A 172 16.36 -12.63 21.91
#